data_AF-A0A946W0J6-F1
#
_entry.id   AF-A0A946W0J6-F1
#
_cell.length_a   1.000
_cell.length_b   1.000
_cell.length_c   1.000
_cell.angle_alpha   90.00
_cell.angle_beta   90.00
_cell.angle_gamma   90.00
#
_symmetry.space_group_name_H-M   'P 1'
#
loop_
_entity.id
_entity.type
_entity.pdbx_description
1 polymer ?
#
loop_
_entity_poly.entity_id
_entity_poly.type
_entity_poly.pdbx_seq_one_letter_code
_entity_poly.pdbx_strand_id
1 'polypeptide(L)' 'MFESLSDRLSQTLRQVGGKANLSEDNIKSALRDVRMALLEADVALPVVKDFTAAEKQRAMGQEVS' A
#
# COMPACT_ATOMS: atom_id res chain seq x y z
N MET A 1 32.40 10.55 -4.48
CA MET A 1 31.23 10.71 -5.39
C MET A 1 30.27 9.52 -5.32
N PHE A 2 30.77 8.27 -5.22
CA PHE A 2 29.93 7.08 -5.04
C PHE A 2 29.40 6.92 -3.59
N GLU A 3 30.15 7.40 -2.59
CA GLU A 3 29.75 7.36 -1.18
C GLU A 3 28.48 8.17 -0.90
N SER A 4 28.35 9.37 -1.47
CA SER A 4 27.17 10.22 -1.30
C SER A 4 25.90 9.63 -1.92
N LEU A 5 26.04 8.70 -2.87
CA LEU A 5 24.93 7.94 -3.43
C LEU A 5 24.54 6.77 -2.50
N SER A 6 25.54 6.03 -1.99
CA SER A 6 25.32 4.94 -1.02
C SER A 6 24.64 5.41 0.26
N ASP A 7 25.00 6.59 0.78
CA ASP A 7 24.38 7.15 1.99
C ASP A 7 22.92 7.52 1.75
N ARG A 8 22.61 8.15 0.60
CA ARG A 8 21.23 8.47 0.21
C ARG A 8 20.38 7.21 0.05
N LEU A 9 20.92 6.20 -0.62
CA LEU A 9 20.23 4.93 -0.83
C LEU A 9 19.93 4.24 0.51
N SER A 10 20.92 4.21 1.41
CA SER A 10 20.77 3.64 2.76
C SER A 10 19.73 4.41 3.59
N GLN A 11 19.66 5.73 3.47
CA GLN A 11 18.68 6.57 4.16
C GLN A 11 17.26 6.34 3.63
N THR A 12 17.09 6.19 2.30
CA THR A 12 15.81 5.85 1.68
C THR A 12 15.33 4.47 2.13
N LEU A 13 16.22 3.47 2.14
CA LEU A 13 15.88 2.12 2.61
C LEU A 13 15.52 2.09 4.11
N ARG A 14 16.16 2.93 4.94
CA ARG A 14 15.78 3.11 6.35
C ARG A 14 14.43 3.80 6.53
N GLN A 15 14.07 4.75 5.66
CA GLN A 15 12.73 5.37 5.70
C GLN A 15 11.63 4.41 5.27
N VAL A 16 11.91 3.55 4.28
CA VAL A 16 10.97 2.50 3.83
C VAL A 16 10.85 1.40 4.88
N GLY A 17 11.96 0.96 5.47
CA GLY A 17 11.96 0.01 6.60
C GLY A 17 11.42 0.59 7.91
N GLY A 18 11.29 1.92 8.03
CA GLY A 18 10.82 2.63 9.22
C GLY A 18 9.30 2.78 9.31
N LYS A 19 8.53 2.39 8.28
CA LYS A 19 7.06 2.30 8.35
C LYS A 19 6.66 0.85 8.60
N ALA A 20 7.04 0.35 9.77
CA ALA A 20 6.87 -1.04 10.18
C ALA A 20 5.45 -1.43 10.56
N ASN A 21 4.47 -0.52 10.55
CA ASN A 21 3.11 -0.86 10.96
C ASN A 21 2.10 -0.44 9.90
N LEU A 22 1.52 -1.45 9.25
CA LEU A 22 0.23 -1.31 8.59
C LEU A 22 -0.81 -0.92 9.65
N SER A 23 -1.07 0.38 9.80
CA SER A 23 -2.21 0.84 10.60
C SER A 23 -3.50 0.65 9.79
N GLU A 24 -4.61 0.39 10.49
CA GLU A 24 -5.92 0.30 9.83
C GLU A 24 -6.25 1.54 8.98
N ASP A 25 -5.83 2.73 9.43
CA ASP A 25 -6.08 3.98 8.74
C ASP A 25 -5.30 4.08 7.42
N ASN A 26 -4.04 3.62 7.41
CA ASN A 26 -3.24 3.58 6.19
C ASN A 26 -3.81 2.58 5.18
N ILE A 27 -4.27 1.41 5.64
CA ILE A 27 -4.93 0.40 4.78
C ILE A 27 -6.23 0.96 4.20
N LYS A 28 -7.07 1.61 5.01
CA LYS A 28 -8.33 2.22 4.54
C LYS A 28 -8.07 3.30 3.50
N SER A 29 -7.03 4.12 3.68
CA SER A 29 -6.64 5.13 2.69
C SER A 29 -6.17 4.48 1.38
N ALA A 30 -5.26 3.50 1.46
CA ALA A 30 -4.74 2.81 0.28
C ALA A 30 -5.85 2.08 -0.52
N LEU A 31 -6.80 1.42 0.17
CA LEU A 31 -7.93 0.76 -0.49
C LEU A 31 -8.88 1.73 -1.18
N ARG A 32 -8.97 2.98 -0.72
CA ARG A 32 -9.73 4.03 -1.42
C ARG A 32 -9.05 4.44 -2.70
N ASP A 33 -7.74 4.66 -2.68
CA ASP A 33 -6.98 5.03 -3.87
C ASP A 33 -7.02 3.93 -4.92
N VAL A 34 -6.85 2.67 -4.51
CA VAL A 34 -7.00 1.49 -5.38
C VAL A 34 -8.40 1.43 -6.00
N ARG A 35 -9.46 1.70 -5.22
CA ARG A 35 -10.83 1.72 -5.74
C ARG A 35 -11.02 2.78 -6.82
N MET A 36 -10.50 3.99 -6.61
CA MET A 36 -10.61 5.07 -7.59
C MET A 36 -9.87 4.71 -8.88
N ALA A 37 -8.64 4.21 -8.77
CA ALA A 37 -7.85 3.78 -9.93
C ALA A 37 -8.55 2.68 -10.75
N LEU A 38 -9.22 1.72 -10.09
CA LEU A 38 -9.97 0.68 -10.79
C LEU A 38 -11.21 1.23 -11.52
N LEU A 39 -11.90 2.22 -10.94
CA LEU A 39 -13.05 2.85 -11.58
C LEU A 39 -12.62 3.73 -12.77
N GLU A 40 -11.51 4.44 -12.65
CA GLU A 40 -10.91 5.23 -13.74
C GLU A 40 -10.45 4.36 -14.92
N ALA A 41 -10.12 3.10 -14.65
CA ALA A 41 -9.73 2.11 -15.66
C ALA A 41 -10.94 1.37 -16.29
N ASP A 42 -12.16 1.90 -16.15
CA ASP A 42 -13.42 1.29 -16.65
C ASP A 42 -13.70 -0.13 -16.13
N VAL A 43 -13.21 -0.47 -14.93
CA VAL A 43 -13.52 -1.77 -14.31
C VAL A 43 -14.95 -1.75 -13.76
N ALA A 44 -15.70 -2.82 -14.03
CA ALA A 44 -17.08 -2.95 -13.58
C ALA A 44 -17.20 -2.90 -12.05
N LEU A 45 -18.19 -2.14 -11.55
CA LEU A 45 -18.41 -1.92 -10.13
C LEU A 45 -18.49 -3.21 -9.27
N PRO A 46 -19.11 -4.33 -9.72
CA PRO A 46 -19.10 -5.58 -8.97
C PRO A 46 -17.68 -6.12 -8.75
N VAL A 47 -16.84 -6.10 -9.78
CA VAL A 47 -15.45 -6.57 -9.73
C VAL A 47 -14.63 -5.72 -8.75
N VAL A 48 -14.79 -4.40 -8.79
CA VAL A 48 -14.09 -3.49 -7.88
C VAL A 48 -14.48 -3.73 -6.42
N LYS A 49 -15.77 -3.99 -6.16
CA LYS A 49 -16.27 -4.28 -4.81
C LYS A 49 -15.69 -5.59 -4.28
N ASP A 50 -15.74 -6.66 -5.07
CA ASP A 50 -15.25 -7.97 -4.66
C ASP A 50 -13.74 -7.94 -4.45
N PHE A 51 -13.00 -7.29 -5.35
CA PHE A 51 -11.55 -7.11 -5.24
C PHE A 51 -11.15 -6.33 -3.98
N THR A 52 -11.75 -5.16 -3.75
CA THR A 52 -11.42 -4.36 -2.55
C THR A 52 -11.87 -5.02 -1.25
N ALA A 53 -12.92 -5.83 -1.26
CA ALA A 53 -13.33 -6.61 -0.09
C ALA A 53 -12.34 -7.73 0.22
N ALA A 54 -11.89 -8.48 -0.79
CA ALA A 54 -10.87 -9.52 -0.64
C ALA A 54 -9.54 -8.94 -0.13
N GLU A 55 -9.06 -7.84 -0.73
CA GLU A 55 -7.80 -7.20 -0.29
C GLU A 55 -7.91 -6.59 1.10
N LYS A 56 -9.07 -6.05 1.48
CA LYS A 56 -9.30 -5.60 2.87
C LYS A 56 -9.19 -6.75 3.86
N GLN A 57 -9.79 -7.90 3.55
CA GLN A 57 -9.73 -9.07 4.43
C GLN A 57 -8.30 -9.63 4.51
N ARG A 58 -7.57 -9.65 3.39
CA ARG A 58 -6.15 -10.04 3.36
C ARG A 58 -5.28 -9.07 4.17
N ALA A 59 -5.45 -7.76 3.99
CA ALA A 59 -4.68 -6.76 4.72
C ALA A 59 -4.99 -6.72 6.23
N MET A 60 -6.20 -7.12 6.64
CA MET A 60 -6.56 -7.26 8.06
C MET A 60 -6.14 -8.61 8.65
N GLY A 61 -6.14 -9.69 7.86
CA GLY A 61 -5.79 -11.05 8.30
C GLY A 61 -4.29 -11.39 8.18
N GLN A 62 -3.56 -10.64 7.36
CA GLN A 62 -2.12 -10.69 7.29
C GLN A 62 -1.62 -9.71 8.37
N GLU A 63 -1.54 -10.23 9.59
CA GLU A 63 -1.14 -9.51 10.79
C GLU A 63 -0.02 -8.51 10.51
N VAL A 64 -0.30 -7.26 10.90
CA VAL A 64 0.65 -6.23 11.25
C VAL A 64 1.81 -6.88 12.04
N SER A 65 2.95 -7.10 11.39
CA SER A 65 4.23 -7.48 11.99
C SER A 65 5.25 -6.40 11.70
#